data_AF-A0A2M7BIE3-F1
#
_entry.id   AF-A0A2M7BIE3-F1
#
_cell.length_a   1.000
_cell.length_b   1.000
_cell.length_c   1.000
_cell.angle_alpha   90.00
_cell.angle_beta   90.00
_cell.angle_gamma   90.00
#
_symmetry.space_group_name_H-M   'P 1'
#
loop_
_entity.id
_entity.type
_entity.pdbx_description
1 polymer ?
#
loop_
_entity_poly.entity_id
_entity_poly.type
_entity_poly.pdbx_seq_one_letter_code
_entity_poly.pdbx_strand_id
1 'polypeptide(L)' 'MRFQFHPAADAELDRTVEYYERCQSGLGLEFAEEVYAAIARIIEYPDVWSPMSRNTRRC' A
#
# COMPACT_ATOMS: atom_id res chain seq x y z
N MET A 1 -6.36 12.44 -8.48
CA MET A 1 -5.29 11.68 -9.15
C MET A 1 -5.65 10.20 -9.14
N ARG A 2 -5.25 9.43 -10.17
CA ARG A 2 -5.65 8.03 -10.35
C ARG A 2 -4.42 7.15 -10.16
N PHE A 3 -4.46 6.24 -9.19
CA PHE A 3 -3.46 5.17 -9.05
C PHE A 3 -4.08 3.84 -9.48
N GLN A 4 -3.24 2.84 -9.74
CA GLN A 4 -3.65 1.49 -10.06
C GLN A 4 -2.67 0.52 -9.40
N PHE A 5 -3.19 -0.52 -8.77
CA PHE A 5 -2.36 -1.64 -8.34
C PHE A 5 -1.97 -2.48 -9.55
N HIS A 6 -0.72 -2.96 -9.55
CA HIS A 6 -0.38 -4.11 -10.37
C HIS A 6 -1.16 -5.33 -9.83
N PRO A 7 -1.67 -6.25 -10.67
CA PRO A 7 -2.47 -7.39 -10.20
C PRO A 7 -1.82 -8.22 -9.09
N ALA A 8 -0.48 -8.37 -9.15
CA ALA A 8 0.26 -9.06 -8.11
C ALA A 8 0.27 -8.32 -6.75
N ALA A 9 0.28 -6.98 -6.77
CA ALA A 9 0.25 -6.16 -5.56
C ALA A 9 -1.14 -6.14 -4.93
N ASP A 10 -2.20 -6.14 -5.76
CA ASP A 10 -3.59 -6.28 -5.31
C ASP A 10 -3.78 -7.61 -4.57
N ALA A 11 -3.36 -8.72 -5.19
CA ALA A 11 -3.42 -10.05 -4.57
C ALA A 11 -2.51 -10.18 -3.33
N GLU A 12 -1.42 -9.41 -3.23
CA GLU A 12 -0.56 -9.36 -2.05
C GLU A 12 -1.22 -8.61 -0.89
N LEU A 13 -1.88 -7.49 -1.19
CA LEU A 13 -2.66 -6.72 -0.22
C LEU A 13 -3.77 -7.59 0.39
N ASP A 14 -4.58 -8.25 -0.44
CA ASP A 14 -5.67 -9.13 0.02
C ASP A 14 -5.16 -10.21 0.98
N ARG A 15 -4.09 -10.92 0.59
CA ARG A 15 -3.48 -11.97 1.42
C ARG A 15 -2.96 -11.44 2.75
N THR A 16 -2.44 -10.22 2.76
CA THR A 16 -1.88 -9.59 3.96
C THR A 16 -2.99 -9.11 4.91
N VAL A 17 -4.06 -8.54 4.35
CA VAL A 17 -5.28 -8.17 5.11
C VAL A 17 -5.89 -9.41 5.77
N GLU A 18 -6.07 -10.49 5.00
CA GLU A 18 -6.58 -11.77 5.54
C GLU A 18 -5.67 -12.35 6.63
N TYR A 19 -4.35 -12.23 6.46
CA TYR A 19 -3.41 -12.68 7.48
C TYR A 19 -3.60 -11.93 8.79
N TYR A 20 -3.61 -10.59 8.75
CA TYR A 20 -3.71 -9.77 9.95
C TYR A 20 -5.08 -9.85 10.62
N GLU A 21 -6.16 -9.99 9.85
CA GLU A 21 -7.49 -10.19 10.42
C GLU A 21 -7.61 -11.51 11.22
N ARG A 22 -6.89 -12.56 10.78
CA ARG A 22 -6.79 -13.81 11.56
C ARG A 22 -5.92 -13.68 12.81
N CYS A 23 -4.96 -12.76 12.82
CA CYS A 23 -4.14 -12.51 14.01
C CYS A 23 -4.94 -11.79 15.10
N GLN A 24 -5.75 -10.80 14.73
CA GLN A 24 -6.61 -10.06 15.63
C GLN A 24 -7.76 -9.45 14.82
N SER A 25 -8.99 -9.59 15.32
CA SER A 25 -10.16 -8.97 14.69
C SER A 25 -9.98 -7.46 14.56
N GLY A 26 -10.20 -6.94 13.35
CA GLY A 26 -10.02 -5.54 12.98
C GLY A 26 -8.62 -5.16 12.50
N LEU A 27 -7.59 -5.96 12.79
CA LEU A 27 -6.21 -5.60 12.42
C LEU A 27 -5.97 -5.62 10.90
N GLY A 28 -6.70 -6.47 10.16
CA GLY A 28 -6.63 -6.47 8.70
C GLY A 28 -7.18 -5.18 8.10
N LEU A 29 -8.26 -4.64 8.68
CA LEU A 29 -8.84 -3.36 8.28
C LEU A 29 -7.88 -2.20 8.58
N GLU A 30 -7.34 -2.13 9.80
CA GLU A 30 -6.36 -1.11 10.20
C GLU A 30 -5.14 -1.12 9.26
N PHE A 31 -4.63 -2.31 8.92
CA PHE A 31 -3.54 -2.45 7.96
C PHE A 31 -3.90 -1.89 6.57
N ALA A 32 -5.09 -2.23 6.05
CA ALA A 32 -5.53 -1.72 4.76
C ALA A 32 -5.65 -0.19 4.76
N GLU A 33 -6.23 0.39 5.81
CA GLU A 33 -6.36 1.85 5.95
C GLU A 33 -5.00 2.55 5.89
N GLU A 34 -3.98 2.02 6.58
CA GLU A 34 -2.63 2.57 6.54
C GLU A 34 -1.98 2.47 5.15
N VAL A 35 -2.22 1.38 4.41
CA VAL A 35 -1.75 1.24 3.01
C VAL A 35 -2.39 2.31 2.12
N TYR A 36 -3.70 2.53 2.22
CA TYR A 36 -4.38 3.57 1.44
C TYR A 36 -3.95 4.98 1.87
N ALA A 37 -3.70 5.23 3.15
CA ALA A 37 -3.16 6.49 3.65
C ALA A 37 -1.73 6.74 3.15
N ALA A 38 -0.90 5.70 3.02
CA ALA A 38 0.41 5.79 2.38
C ALA A 38 0.27 6.15 0.89
N ILE A 39 -0.64 5.50 0.15
CA ILE A 39 -0.91 5.82 -1.26
C ILE A 39 -1.36 7.28 -1.44
N ALA A 40 -2.24 7.77 -0.56
CA ALA A 40 -2.68 9.16 -0.57
C ALA A 40 -1.49 10.13 -0.44
N ARG A 41 -0.59 9.87 0.52
CA ARG A 41 0.65 10.64 0.68
C ARG A 41 1.59 10.53 -0.53
N ILE A 42 1.68 9.35 -1.15
CA ILE A 42 2.48 9.16 -2.38
C ILE A 42 1.95 10.01 -3.53
N ILE A 43 0.63 10.07 -3.67
CA ILE A 43 -0.04 10.87 -4.69
C ILE A 43 0.18 12.37 -4.44
N GLU A 44 0.10 12.81 -3.19
CA GLU A 44 0.28 14.21 -2.81
C GLU A 44 1.74 14.67 -2.96
N TYR A 45 2.69 13.78 -2.64
CA TYR A 45 4.12 14.08 -2.66
C TYR A 45 4.90 13.02 -3.47
N PRO A 46 4.78 12.96 -4.81
CA PRO A 46 5.35 11.88 -5.60
C PRO A 46 6.89 11.85 -5.62
N ASP A 47 7.54 12.98 -5.40
CA ASP A 47 9.00 13.11 -5.56
C ASP A 47 9.82 12.98 -4.28
N VAL A 48 9.17 12.91 -3.10
CA VAL A 48 9.86 12.91 -1.80
C VAL A 48 10.37 11.53 -1.37
N TRP A 49 9.88 10.47 -2.02
CA TRP A 49 10.24 9.09 -1.71
C TRP A 49 11.60 8.71 -2.29
N SER A 50 12.31 7.83 -1.58
CA SER A 50 13.67 7.44 -1.93
C SER A 50 13.70 6.78 -3.31
N PRO A 51 14.47 7.30 -4.28
CA PRO A 51 14.58 6.69 -5.60
C PRO A 51 15.29 5.34 -5.49
N MET A 52 14.75 4.34 -6.19
CA MET A 52 15.30 2.98 -6.23
C MET A 52 15.79 2.61 -7.63
N SER A 53 15.16 3.17 -8.67
CA SER A 53 15.62 3.09 -10.06
C SER A 53 15.19 4.33 -10.84
N ARG A 54 15.45 4.37 -12.16
CA ARG A 54 14.97 5.44 -13.06
C ARG A 54 13.46 5.66 -12.96
N ASN A 55 12.67 4.60 -12.76
CA ASN A 55 11.21 4.63 -12.82
C ASN A 55 10.53 4.17 -11.52
N THR A 56 11.29 3.94 -10.45
CA THR A 56 10.73 3.41 -9.19
C THR A 56 11.26 4.17 -7.99
N ARG A 57 10.38 4.34 -6.99
CA ARG A 57 10.66 4.92 -5.69
C ARG A 57 10.14 4.00 -4.59
N ARG A 58 10.69 4.14 -3.39
CA ARG A 58 10.26 3.41 -2.19
C ARG A 58 9.72 4.40 -1.16
N CYS A 59 8.45 4.20 -0.78
CA CYS A 59 7.79 4.83 0.36
C CYS A 59 8.12 4.08 1.64
#